data_AF-A0A9J5XIJ0-F1
#
_entry.id   AF-A0A9J5XIJ0-F1
#
_cell.length_a   1.000
_cell.length_b   1.000
_cell.length_c   1.000
_cell.angle_alpha   90.00
_cell.angle_beta   90.00
_cell.angle_gamma   90.00
#
_symmetry.space_group_name_H-M   'P 1'
#
loop_
_entity.id
_entity.type
_entity.pdbx_description
1 polymer ?
#
loop_
_entity_poly.entity_id
_entity_poly.type
_entity_poly.pdbx_seq_one_letter_code
_entity_poly.pdbx_strand_id
1 'polypeptide(L)' 'MLGEEKPLIFDASHMKNESNTPTQYIWPNDEKPCLVTQELHVPLIDLRGFFSSDLVTTQQASRLIGEACRSHGFFL' A
#
# COMPACT_ATOMS: atom_id res chain seq x y z
N MET A 1 32.94 -13.35 28.48
CA MET A 1 33.41 -12.85 27.18
C MET A 1 32.26 -12.06 26.58
N LEU A 2 32.28 -10.73 26.72
CA LEU A 2 31.24 -9.90 26.09
C LEU A 2 31.46 -9.97 24.57
N GLY A 3 30.47 -10.46 23.84
CA GLY A 3 30.50 -10.44 22.38
C GLY A 3 30.52 -9.01 21.90
N GLU A 4 31.49 -8.66 21.07
CA GLU A 4 31.55 -7.35 20.43
C GLU A 4 30.31 -7.18 19.53
N GLU A 5 29.38 -6.31 19.93
CA GLU A 5 28.33 -5.85 19.05
C GLU A 5 28.96 -4.96 17.96
N LYS A 6 29.20 -5.55 16.79
CA LYS A 6 29.62 -4.79 15.61
C LYS A 6 28.56 -3.71 15.32
N PRO A 7 28.96 -2.44 15.18
CA PRO A 7 28.02 -1.39 14.82
C PRO A 7 27.38 -1.73 13.48
N LEU A 8 26.05 -1.82 13.46
CA LEU A 8 25.27 -2.03 12.23
C LEU A 8 25.28 -0.73 11.42
N ILE A 9 26.30 -0.57 10.58
CA ILE A 9 26.38 0.54 9.63
C ILE A 9 25.56 0.14 8.40
N PHE A 10 24.42 0.79 8.20
CA PHE A 10 23.64 0.65 6.97
C PHE A 10 24.30 1.49 5.85
N ASP A 11 25.02 0.83 4.95
CA ASP A 11 25.52 1.43 3.72
C ASP A 11 24.65 1.01 2.54
N ALA A 12 23.65 1.85 2.22
CA ALA A 12 22.73 1.59 1.11
C ALA A 12 23.44 1.40 -0.23
N SER A 13 24.58 2.06 -0.44
CA SER A 13 25.31 2.02 -1.72
C SER A 13 25.99 0.67 -1.94
N HIS A 14 26.49 0.05 -0.87
CA HIS A 14 27.06 -1.29 -0.87
C HIS A 14 25.97 -2.36 -0.86
N MET A 15 24.95 -2.21 -0.01
CA MET A 15 23.90 -3.21 0.20
C MET A 15 22.92 -3.35 -0.97
N LYS A 16 22.79 -2.33 -1.83
CA LYS A 16 21.93 -2.41 -3.03
C LYS A 16 22.32 -3.55 -3.98
N ASN A 17 23.59 -3.96 -3.99
CA ASN A 17 24.12 -5.00 -4.88
C ASN A 17 24.35 -6.35 -4.16
N GLU A 18 23.99 -6.46 -2.88
CA GLU A 18 24.14 -7.71 -2.14
C GLU A 18 23.12 -8.73 -2.63
N SER A 19 23.61 -9.94 -2.96
CA SER A 19 22.77 -11.01 -3.48
C SER A 19 21.97 -11.72 -2.38
N ASN A 20 22.43 -11.65 -1.13
CA ASN A 20 21.77 -12.28 0.01
C ASN A 20 20.96 -11.24 0.79
N THR A 21 19.64 -11.27 0.63
CA THR A 21 18.73 -10.51 1.50
C THR A 21 18.76 -11.10 2.91
N PRO A 22 19.05 -10.30 3.95
CA PRO A 22 18.99 -10.79 5.33
C PRO A 22 17.58 -11.29 5.69
N THR A 23 17.51 -12.38 6.46
CA THR A 23 16.25 -13.08 6.72
C THR A 23 15.20 -12.23 7.43
N GLN A 24 15.61 -11.23 8.22
CA GLN A 24 14.70 -10.29 8.87
C GLN A 24 13.92 -9.37 7.91
N TYR A 25 14.32 -9.30 6.63
CA TYR A 25 13.63 -8.54 5.58
C TYR A 25 12.86 -9.43 4.60
N ILE A 26 12.86 -10.75 4.81
CA ILE A 26 12.11 -11.70 4.00
C ILE A 26 10.77 -11.95 4.69
N TRP A 27 9.67 -11.64 4.02
CA TRP A 27 8.34 -11.95 4.57
C TRP A 27 8.18 -13.45 4.83
N PRO A 28 7.53 -13.83 5.95
CA PRO A 28 7.08 -15.19 6.21
C PRO A 28 6.29 -15.78 5.04
N ASN A 29 6.30 -17.11 4.89
CA ASN A 29 5.68 -17.77 3.75
C ASN A 29 4.16 -17.50 3.64
N ASP A 30 3.50 -17.30 4.77
CA ASP A 30 2.07 -16.99 4.91
C ASP A 30 1.73 -15.52 4.64
N GLU A 31 2.71 -14.62 4.69
CA GLU A 31 2.57 -13.20 4.34
C GLU A 31 3.00 -12.89 2.89
N LYS A 32 3.61 -13.86 2.20
CA LYS A 32 4.02 -13.68 0.81
C LYS A 32 2.80 -13.42 -0.09
N PRO A 33 2.95 -12.60 -1.14
CA PRO A 33 1.87 -12.34 -2.08
C PRO A 33 1.30 -13.64 -2.65
N CYS A 34 -0.02 -13.72 -2.74
CA CYS A 34 -0.67 -14.82 -3.43
C CYS A 34 -0.29 -14.80 -4.92
N LEU A 35 0.04 -15.97 -5.50
CA LEU A 35 0.32 -16.10 -6.93
C LEU A 35 -0.93 -15.88 -7.81
N VAL A 36 -2.11 -16.00 -7.22
CA VAL A 36 -3.40 -15.82 -7.88
C VAL A 36 -4.19 -14.77 -7.11
N THR A 37 -4.14 -13.52 -7.58
CA THR A 37 -4.88 -12.41 -6.99
C THR A 37 -6.12 -12.09 -7.82
N GLN A 38 -7.22 -11.73 -7.15
CA GLN A 38 -8.37 -11.16 -7.81
C GLN A 38 -8.08 -9.70 -8.14
N GLU A 39 -8.42 -9.27 -9.35
CA GLU A 39 -8.35 -7.86 -9.71
C GLU A 39 -9.41 -7.08 -8.92
N LEU A 40 -8.95 -6.07 -8.18
CA LEU A 40 -9.81 -5.21 -7.40
C LEU A 40 -10.19 -3.99 -8.24
N HIS A 41 -11.48 -3.81 -8.49
CA HIS A 41 -11.96 -2.60 -9.15
C HIS A 41 -11.94 -1.42 -8.16
N VAL A 42 -10.96 -0.53 -8.35
CA VAL A 42 -10.80 0.70 -7.55
C VAL A 42 -11.29 1.88 -8.40
N PRO A 43 -12.46 2.48 -8.09
CA PRO A 43 -12.98 3.58 -8.88
C PRO A 43 -12.13 4.84 -8.67
N LEU A 44 -11.90 5.57 -9.76
CA LEU A 44 -11.48 6.97 -9.73
C LEU A 44 -12.73 7.84 -9.56
N ILE A 45 -12.82 8.57 -8.46
CA ILE A 45 -14.00 9.36 -8.09
C ILE A 45 -13.73 10.84 -8.33
N ASP A 46 -14.51 11.46 -9.21
CA ASP A 46 -14.41 12.88 -9.50
C ASP A 46 -15.06 13.74 -8.40
N LEU A 47 -14.22 14.51 -7.69
CA LEU A 47 -14.65 15.42 -6.63
C LEU A 47 -14.81 16.87 -7.10
N ARG A 48 -14.57 17.20 -8.37
CA ARG A 48 -14.68 18.59 -8.86
C ARG A 48 -16.07 19.16 -8.60
N GLY A 49 -17.09 18.37 -8.86
CA GLY A 49 -18.49 18.72 -8.61
C GLY A 49 -18.81 19.01 -7.14
N PHE A 50 -18.19 18.24 -6.23
CA PHE A 50 -18.26 18.50 -4.79
C PHE A 50 -17.64 19.86 -4.44
N PHE A 51 -16.44 20.15 -4.95
CA PHE A 51 -15.78 21.45 -4.70
C PHE A 51 -16.50 22.63 -5.35
N SER A 52 -17.25 22.41 -6.44
CA SER A 52 -18.09 23.44 -7.06
C SER A 52 -19.49 23.56 -6.46
N SER A 53 -19.77 22.87 -5.34
CA SER A 53 -21.10 22.85 -4.69
C SER A 53 -22.25 22.38 -5.60
N ASP A 54 -21.95 21.53 -6.59
CA ASP A 54 -22.99 20.89 -7.40
C ASP A 54 -23.58 19.70 -6.63
N LEU A 55 -24.87 19.77 -6.33
CA LEU A 55 -25.57 18.81 -5.49
C LEU A 55 -25.62 17.41 -6.12
N VAL A 56 -25.79 17.35 -7.45
CA VAL A 56 -25.96 16.06 -8.15
C VAL A 56 -24.66 15.27 -8.13
N THR A 57 -23.55 15.90 -8.52
CA THR A 57 -22.22 15.28 -8.47
C THR A 57 -21.76 15.00 -7.03
N THR A 58 -22.11 15.86 -6.06
CA THR A 58 -21.82 15.62 -4.64
C THR A 58 -22.49 14.35 -4.11
N GLN A 59 -23.77 14.15 -4.43
CA GLN A 59 -24.51 12.96 -4.03
C GLN A 59 -23.90 11.70 -4.68
N GLN A 60 -23.56 11.79 -5.96
CA GLN A 60 -22.95 10.68 -6.69
C GLN A 60 -21.58 10.31 -6.12
N ALA A 61 -20.71 11.29 -5.86
CA ALA A 61 -19.40 11.07 -5.25
C ALA A 61 -19.52 10.43 -3.86
N SER A 62 -20.43 10.93 -3.02
CA SER A 62 -20.67 10.39 -1.68
C SER A 62 -21.13 8.93 -1.73
N ARG A 63 -21.99 8.56 -2.69
CA ARG A 63 -22.44 7.18 -2.89
C ARG A 63 -21.27 6.26 -3.26
N LEU A 64 -20.49 6.66 -4.27
CA LEU A 64 -19.35 5.87 -4.78
C LEU A 64 -18.26 5.69 -3.73
N ILE A 65 -17.95 6.73 -2.96
CA ILE A 65 -17.01 6.66 -1.83
C ILE A 65 -17.50 5.64 -0.80
N GLY A 66 -18.77 5.74 -0.42
CA GLY A 66 -19.36 4.80 0.55
C GLY A 66 -19.31 3.35 0.08
N GLU A 67 -19.56 3.10 -1.21
CA GLU A 67 -19.47 1.77 -1.82
C GLU A 67 -18.03 1.24 -1.80
N ALA A 68 -17.06 2.04 -2.24
CA ALA A 68 -15.65 1.67 -2.26
C ALA A 68 -15.12 1.40 -0.84
N CYS A 69 -15.42 2.28 0.13
CA CYS A 69 -15.00 2.12 1.51
C CYS A 69 -15.60 0.88 2.18
N ARG A 70 -16.86 0.52 1.88
CA ARG A 70 -17.47 -0.72 2.42
C ARG A 70 -16.93 -1.98 1.76
N SER A 71 -16.59 -1.91 0.47
CA SER A 71 -16.12 -3.06 -0.29
C SER A 71 -14.64 -3.37 -0.04
N HIS A 72 -13.78 -2.36 -0.13
CA HIS A 72 -12.32 -2.53 -0.11
C HIS A 72 -11.56 -1.46 0.67
N GLY A 73 -12.25 -0.43 1.18
CA GLY A 73 -11.69 0.50 2.15
C GLY A 73 -10.94 1.69 1.55
N PHE A 74 -10.78 1.77 0.23
CA PHE A 74 -10.08 2.88 -0.43
C PHE A 74 -10.65 3.19 -1.82
N PHE A 75 -10.30 4.34 -2.37
CA PHE A 75 -10.65 4.80 -3.72
C PHE A 75 -9.56 5.76 -4.22
N LEU A 76 -9.60 6.15 -5.50
CA LEU A 76 -8.70 7.13 -6.11
C LEU A 76 -9.43 8.43 -6.44
#